data_AF-A0A7T0C0W0-F1
#
_entry.id   AF-A0A7T0C0W0-F1
#
_cell.length_a   1.000
_cell.length_b   1.000
_cell.length_c   1.000
_cell.angle_alpha   90.00
_cell.angle_beta   90.00
_cell.angle_gamma   90.00
#
_symmetry.space_group_name_H-M   'P 1'
#
loop_
_entity.id
_entity.type
_entity.pdbx_description
1 polymer ?
#
loop_
_entity_poly.entity_id
_entity_poly.type
_entity_poly.pdbx_seq_one_letter_code
_entity_poly.pdbx_strand_id
1 'polypeptide(L)'
;MHCPKCQREQEPSESCPYCGIVFAKFEEIQKRKQEALSAPPRSANEGTEDNTENLLKEAEGFFWRTAPMGVLAVLLGLFAFLMLWIAVHGVFSPDSILLALVHNVNLVFHEAGHMIFAIFGNDTLTILGGSLGQLLIPIIVAVAFFLRRDYPGFAFGVFWLFESLLDVALYMQDARELKLQLIGGLGMEAHDWRNLFNHWDLWRSDQLIVKIVRWVSWLGMLAICIDMARRVWKQRKENFI
;
A
#
# COMPACT_ATOMS: atom_id res chain seq x y z
N MET A 1 -19.25 60.50 -15.63
CA MET A 1 -18.35 59.70 -14.76
C MET A 1 -17.26 59.04 -15.59
N HIS A 2 -16.05 58.87 -15.05
CA HIS A 2 -14.96 58.16 -15.73
C HIS A 2 -14.94 56.68 -15.33
N CYS A 3 -14.88 55.77 -16.30
CA CYS A 3 -14.80 54.34 -16.01
C CYS A 3 -13.40 53.96 -15.48
N PRO A 4 -13.25 53.34 -14.30
CA PRO A 4 -11.94 53.03 -13.70
C PRO A 4 -11.14 51.98 -14.49
N LYS A 5 -11.81 51.15 -15.30
CA LYS A 5 -11.14 50.12 -16.12
C LYS A 5 -10.61 50.63 -17.46
N CYS A 6 -11.35 51.48 -18.17
CA CYS A 6 -11.00 51.93 -19.53
C CYS A 6 -10.84 53.45 -19.67
N GLN A 7 -10.99 54.20 -18.57
CA GLN A 7 -10.78 55.65 -18.44
C GLN A 7 -11.57 56.56 -19.38
N ARG A 8 -12.58 56.04 -20.07
CA ARG A 8 -13.48 56.84 -20.92
C ARG A 8 -14.51 57.58 -20.08
N GLU A 9 -14.83 58.79 -20.51
CA GLU A 9 -15.92 59.61 -19.97
C GLU A 9 -17.26 59.15 -20.55
N GLN A 10 -18.28 59.10 -19.70
CA GLN A 10 -19.61 58.63 -20.03
C GLN A 10 -20.66 59.14 -19.03
N GLU A 11 -21.93 59.07 -19.42
CA GLU A 11 -23.06 59.33 -18.53
C GLU A 11 -23.17 58.28 -17.41
N PRO A 12 -23.78 58.61 -16.26
CA PRO A 12 -23.99 57.67 -15.17
C PRO A 12 -24.84 56.47 -15.59
N SER A 13 -24.30 55.26 -15.46
CA SER A 13 -24.97 54.01 -15.83
C SER A 13 -24.55 52.88 -14.89
N GLU A 14 -25.34 51.81 -14.79
CA GLU A 14 -25.01 50.64 -13.96
C GLU A 14 -23.75 49.89 -14.43
N SER A 15 -23.47 49.95 -15.74
CA SER A 15 -22.29 49.35 -16.36
C SER A 15 -21.71 50.23 -17.46
N CYS A 16 -20.40 50.08 -17.71
CA CYS A 16 -19.73 50.76 -18.82
C CYS A 16 -20.11 50.11 -20.15
N PRO A 17 -20.76 50.83 -21.10
CA PRO A 17 -21.12 50.27 -22.40
C PRO A 17 -19.90 49.92 -23.26
N TYR A 18 -18.73 50.49 -22.95
CA TYR A 18 -17.51 50.26 -23.75
C TYR A 18 -16.66 49.07 -23.30
N CYS A 19 -16.66 48.74 -22.01
CA CYS A 19 -15.81 47.65 -21.47
C CYS A 19 -16.57 46.62 -20.63
N GLY A 20 -17.89 46.81 -20.47
CA GLY A 20 -18.79 45.87 -19.80
C GLY A 20 -18.60 45.77 -18.29
N ILE A 21 -17.84 46.67 -17.66
CA ILE A 21 -17.68 46.63 -16.21
C ILE A 21 -18.94 47.11 -15.51
N VAL A 22 -19.40 46.36 -14.51
CA VAL A 22 -20.49 46.75 -13.62
C VAL A 22 -19.88 47.47 -12.41
N PHE A 23 -20.23 48.74 -12.18
CA PHE A 23 -19.55 49.57 -11.19
C PHE A 23 -19.73 49.07 -9.76
N ALA A 24 -20.94 48.67 -9.39
CA ALA A 24 -21.22 48.12 -8.06
C ALA A 24 -20.34 46.90 -7.73
N LYS A 25 -20.15 45.99 -8.69
CA LYS A 25 -19.31 44.80 -8.52
C LYS A 25 -17.83 45.16 -8.46
N PHE A 26 -17.39 46.17 -9.22
CA PHE A 26 -16.01 46.64 -9.18
C PHE A 26 -15.66 47.26 -7.83
N GLU A 27 -16.54 48.11 -7.29
CA GLU A 27 -16.36 48.74 -5.98
C GLU A 27 -16.32 47.70 -4.85
N GLU A 28 -17.21 46.68 -4.89
CA GLU A 28 -17.18 45.58 -3.93
C GLU A 28 -15.84 44.83 -3.95
N ILE A 29 -15.30 44.55 -5.14
CA ILE A 29 -14.00 43.90 -5.30
C ILE A 29 -12.87 44.78 -4.76
N GLN A 30 -12.90 46.10 -5.00
CA GLN A 30 -11.89 47.01 -4.44
C GLN A 30 -11.95 47.05 -2.92
N LYS A 31 -13.17 47.07 -2.35
CA LYS A 31 -13.35 47.05 -0.90
C LYS A 31 -12.78 45.78 -0.26
N ARG A 32 -13.10 44.61 -0.82
CA ARG A 32 -12.52 43.33 -0.37
C ARG A 32 -11.00 43.29 -0.48
N LYS A 33 -10.44 43.89 -1.53
CA LYS A 33 -8.98 43.98 -1.73
C LYS A 33 -8.34 44.88 -0.67
N GLN A 34 -8.96 46.02 -0.38
CA GLN A 34 -8.50 46.94 0.67
C GLN A 34 -8.53 46.27 2.05
N GLU A 35 -9.62 45.55 2.37
CA GLU A 35 -9.78 44.79 3.62
C GLU A 35 -8.69 43.71 3.76
N ALA A 36 -8.42 42.95 2.68
CA ALA A 36 -7.38 41.93 2.66
C ALA A 36 -5.96 42.50 2.83
N LEU A 37 -5.66 43.68 2.27
CA LEU A 37 -4.36 44.35 2.47
C LEU A 37 -4.22 44.97 3.86
N SER A 38 -5.33 45.31 4.53
CA SER A 38 -5.34 45.87 5.88
C SER A 38 -5.32 44.81 7.00
N ALA A 39 -5.48 43.53 6.66
CA ALA A 39 -5.43 42.45 7.63
C ALA A 39 -3.99 42.26 8.17
N PRO A 40 -3.81 42.14 9.50
CA PRO A 40 -2.48 41.98 10.09
C PRO A 40 -1.82 40.68 9.60
N PRO A 41 -0.49 40.66 9.41
CA PRO A 41 0.22 39.47 8.96
C PRO A 41 0.09 38.38 10.02
N ARG A 42 -0.53 37.24 9.67
CA ARG A 42 -0.52 36.04 10.50
C ARG A 42 0.93 35.55 10.62
N SER A 43 1.43 35.47 11.86
CA SER A 43 2.73 34.89 12.21
C SER A 43 2.91 33.54 11.50
N ALA A 44 3.94 33.44 10.66
CA ALA A 44 4.13 32.34 9.73
C ALA A 44 4.99 31.18 10.25
N ASN A 45 5.34 31.15 11.55
CA ASN A 45 6.42 30.26 12.01
C ASN A 45 6.08 29.22 13.10
N GLU A 46 4.81 29.01 13.47
CA GLU A 46 4.44 27.94 14.43
C GLU A 46 3.56 26.82 13.85
N GLY A 47 3.19 26.89 12.56
CA GLY A 47 2.15 26.02 12.00
C GLY A 47 2.59 25.00 10.95
N THR A 48 3.82 24.97 10.45
CA THR A 48 4.15 24.16 9.27
C THR A 48 4.20 22.65 9.52
N GLU A 49 4.69 22.20 10.68
CA GLU A 49 4.70 20.76 11.02
C GLU A 49 3.31 20.26 11.43
N ASP A 50 2.62 21.00 12.31
CA ASP A 50 1.27 20.64 12.78
C ASP A 50 0.25 20.64 11.64
N ASN A 51 0.35 21.58 10.69
CA ASN A 51 -0.57 21.67 9.57
C ASN A 51 -0.29 20.58 8.50
N THR A 52 0.97 20.13 8.32
CA THR A 52 1.28 19.00 7.43
C THR A 52 0.79 17.68 8.03
N GLU A 53 0.99 17.48 9.33
CA GLU A 53 0.53 16.28 10.03
C GLU A 53 -1.01 16.22 10.07
N ASN A 54 -1.67 17.36 10.27
CA ASN A 54 -3.14 17.46 10.24
C ASN A 54 -3.71 17.29 8.83
N LEU A 55 -3.05 17.80 7.78
CA LEU A 55 -3.44 17.58 6.39
C LEU A 55 -3.27 16.11 5.96
N LEU A 56 -2.19 15.43 6.40
CA LEU A 56 -2.03 14.00 6.17
C LEU A 56 -3.08 13.18 6.94
N LYS A 57 -3.40 13.58 8.19
CA LYS A 57 -4.46 12.94 8.99
C LYS A 57 -5.86 13.14 8.39
N GLU A 58 -6.16 14.31 7.84
CA GLU A 58 -7.41 14.59 7.13
C GLU A 58 -7.47 13.85 5.80
N ALA A 59 -6.39 13.80 5.03
CA ALA A 59 -6.33 13.07 3.77
C ALA A 59 -6.47 11.55 3.96
N GLU A 60 -5.84 10.97 4.98
CA GLU A 60 -6.01 9.55 5.32
C GLU A 60 -7.42 9.24 5.87
N GLY A 61 -7.98 10.12 6.71
CA GLY A 61 -9.34 9.98 7.22
C GLY A 61 -10.40 10.16 6.14
N PHE A 62 -10.10 10.94 5.09
CA PHE A 62 -10.98 11.17 3.95
C PHE A 62 -10.91 10.05 2.91
N PHE A 63 -9.74 9.42 2.72
CA PHE A 63 -9.58 8.39 1.70
C PHE A 63 -10.23 7.07 2.11
N TRP A 64 -10.03 6.60 3.34
CA TRP A 64 -10.56 5.30 3.78
C TRP A 64 -12.00 5.39 4.28
N ARG A 65 -12.82 4.38 3.95
CA ARG A 65 -14.13 4.21 4.60
C ARG A 65 -13.92 3.90 6.08
N THR A 66 -14.82 4.38 6.92
CA THR A 66 -14.79 4.07 8.36
C THR A 66 -15.00 2.58 8.57
N ALA A 67 -13.97 1.92 9.12
CA ALA A 67 -14.05 0.54 9.55
C ALA A 67 -14.32 0.50 11.06
N PRO A 68 -15.19 -0.41 11.54
CA PRO A 68 -15.46 -0.54 12.97
C PRO A 68 -14.21 -0.99 13.71
N MET A 69 -13.91 -0.32 14.82
CA MET A 69 -12.72 -0.56 15.66
C MET A 69 -12.54 -2.04 16.03
N GLY A 70 -13.64 -2.74 16.35
CA GLY A 70 -13.61 -4.16 16.70
C GLY A 70 -13.04 -5.05 15.60
N VAL A 71 -13.37 -4.77 14.33
CA VAL A 71 -12.85 -5.53 13.18
C VAL A 71 -11.34 -5.31 13.04
N LEU A 72 -10.89 -4.06 13.15
CA LEU A 72 -9.46 -3.74 13.08
C LEU A 72 -8.68 -4.37 14.23
N ALA A 73 -9.21 -4.34 15.46
CA ALA A 73 -8.56 -4.95 16.62
C ALA A 73 -8.47 -6.47 16.51
N VAL A 74 -9.52 -7.14 16.02
CA VAL A 74 -9.51 -8.59 15.78
C VAL A 74 -8.50 -8.95 14.69
N LEU A 75 -8.51 -8.25 13.55
CA LEU A 75 -7.55 -8.50 12.47
C LEU A 75 -6.11 -8.29 12.93
N LEU A 76 -5.82 -7.21 13.67
CA LEU A 76 -4.51 -6.97 14.25
C LEU A 76 -4.08 -8.11 15.19
N GLY A 77 -4.99 -8.62 16.01
CA GLY A 77 -4.74 -9.77 16.88
C GLY A 77 -4.42 -11.04 16.09
N LEU A 78 -5.15 -11.30 15.01
CA LEU A 78 -4.90 -12.45 14.13
C LEU A 78 -3.56 -12.33 13.41
N PHE A 79 -3.21 -11.14 12.89
CA PHE A 79 -1.93 -10.90 12.25
C PHE A 79 -0.76 -11.06 13.23
N ALA A 80 -0.87 -10.48 14.42
CA ALA A 80 0.16 -10.62 15.46
C ALA A 80 0.32 -12.09 15.90
N PHE A 81 -0.78 -12.81 16.05
CA PHE A 81 -0.77 -14.24 16.35
C PHE A 81 -0.06 -15.05 15.25
N LEU A 82 -0.44 -14.84 13.97
CA LEU A 82 0.16 -15.54 12.85
C LEU A 82 1.66 -15.20 12.70
N MET A 83 2.04 -13.93 12.85
CA MET A 83 3.44 -13.50 12.86
C MET A 83 4.24 -14.20 13.96
N LEU A 84 3.72 -14.24 15.19
CA LEU A 84 4.37 -14.95 16.30
C LEU A 84 4.50 -16.44 16.00
N TRP A 85 3.45 -17.04 15.45
CA TRP A 85 3.42 -18.46 15.10
C TRP A 85 4.46 -18.80 14.02
N ILE A 86 4.55 -17.98 12.97
CA ILE A 86 5.58 -18.07 11.93
C ILE A 86 6.99 -17.88 12.52
N ALA A 87 7.16 -16.94 13.46
CA ALA A 87 8.47 -16.70 14.08
C ALA A 87 8.97 -17.90 14.92
N VAL A 88 8.05 -18.68 15.51
CA VAL A 88 8.38 -19.85 16.33
C VAL A 88 8.58 -21.11 15.46
N HIS A 89 7.72 -21.33 14.47
CA HIS A 89 7.68 -22.59 13.72
C HIS A 89 8.24 -22.51 12.30
N GLY A 90 8.58 -21.31 11.82
CA GLY A 90 8.86 -21.06 10.41
C GLY A 90 7.59 -20.78 9.61
N VAL A 91 7.74 -20.38 8.34
CA VAL A 91 6.62 -20.08 7.43
C VAL A 91 5.89 -21.35 6.97
N PHE A 92 6.62 -22.47 6.91
CA PHE A 92 6.06 -23.79 6.64
C PHE A 92 6.48 -24.78 7.73
N SER A 93 5.49 -25.47 8.30
CA SER A 93 5.69 -26.54 9.26
C SER A 93 4.64 -27.63 9.01
N PRO A 94 5.04 -28.87 8.64
CA PRO A 94 4.10 -29.97 8.42
C PRO A 94 3.27 -30.32 9.66
N ASP A 95 3.82 -30.09 10.85
CA ASP A 95 3.17 -30.37 12.12
C ASP A 95 2.11 -29.31 12.49
N SER A 96 2.13 -28.16 11.82
CA SER A 96 1.18 -27.08 12.04
C SER A 96 0.14 -27.01 10.92
N ILE A 97 -1.08 -27.45 11.21
CA ILE A 97 -2.21 -27.38 10.27
C ILE A 97 -2.40 -25.95 9.74
N LEU A 98 -2.28 -24.94 10.60
CA LEU A 98 -2.43 -23.54 10.20
C LEU A 98 -1.39 -23.12 9.15
N LEU A 99 -0.11 -23.36 9.41
CA LEU A 99 0.97 -22.97 8.50
C LEU A 99 0.94 -23.80 7.21
N ALA A 100 0.64 -25.10 7.32
CA ALA A 100 0.46 -25.95 6.17
C ALA A 100 -0.70 -25.46 5.28
N LEU A 101 -1.82 -25.00 5.86
CA LEU A 101 -2.93 -24.45 5.08
C LEU A 101 -2.53 -23.15 4.38
N VAL A 102 -1.88 -22.21 5.07
CA VAL A 102 -1.45 -20.94 4.48
C VAL A 102 -0.47 -21.19 3.33
N HIS A 103 0.54 -22.03 3.56
CA HIS A 103 1.49 -22.46 2.53
C HIS A 103 0.80 -23.11 1.32
N ASN A 104 -0.14 -24.04 1.55
CA ASN A 104 -0.85 -24.70 0.45
C ASN A 104 -1.71 -23.73 -0.37
N VAL A 105 -2.29 -22.70 0.25
CA VAL A 105 -3.01 -21.65 -0.50
C VAL A 105 -2.04 -20.90 -1.41
N ASN A 106 -0.86 -20.51 -0.91
CA ASN A 106 0.17 -19.86 -1.73
C ASN A 106 0.64 -20.80 -2.86
N LEU A 107 0.85 -22.08 -2.54
CA LEU A 107 1.30 -23.11 -3.47
C LEU A 107 0.34 -23.32 -4.65
N VAL A 108 -0.98 -23.30 -4.42
CA VAL A 108 -1.96 -23.38 -5.52
C VAL A 108 -1.76 -22.25 -6.53
N PHE A 109 -1.53 -21.03 -6.05
CA PHE A 109 -1.27 -19.89 -6.92
C PHE A 109 0.13 -19.91 -7.53
N HIS A 110 1.09 -20.51 -6.85
CA HIS A 110 2.42 -20.78 -7.39
C HIS A 110 2.35 -21.73 -8.60
N GLU A 111 1.70 -22.89 -8.46
CA GLU A 111 1.56 -23.83 -9.59
C GLU A 111 0.76 -23.23 -10.76
N ALA A 112 -0.31 -22.48 -10.45
CA ALA A 112 -1.06 -21.75 -11.48
C ALA A 112 -0.20 -20.69 -12.19
N GLY A 113 0.72 -20.07 -11.45
CA GLY A 113 1.68 -19.10 -11.96
C GLY A 113 2.55 -19.68 -13.08
N HIS A 114 3.14 -20.86 -12.88
CA HIS A 114 3.91 -21.53 -13.94
C HIS A 114 3.09 -21.67 -15.23
N MET A 115 1.85 -22.13 -15.12
CA MET A 115 0.98 -22.34 -16.29
C MET A 115 0.61 -21.03 -17.00
N ILE A 116 0.33 -19.97 -16.24
CA ILE A 116 -0.02 -18.66 -16.81
C ILE A 116 1.18 -18.05 -17.54
N PHE A 117 2.36 -18.09 -16.92
CA PHE A 117 3.56 -17.48 -17.48
C PHE A 117 4.21 -18.34 -18.58
N ALA A 118 3.92 -19.64 -18.65
CA ALA A 118 4.32 -20.51 -19.76
C ALA A 118 3.80 -20.04 -21.12
N ILE A 119 2.68 -19.33 -21.16
CA ILE A 119 2.06 -18.81 -22.40
C ILE A 119 3.02 -17.88 -23.16
N PHE A 120 3.96 -17.24 -22.46
CA PHE A 120 4.96 -16.36 -23.08
C PHE A 120 6.13 -17.11 -23.74
N GLY A 121 6.20 -18.43 -23.60
CA GLY A 121 7.21 -19.28 -24.26
C GLY A 121 8.65 -19.04 -23.81
N ASN A 122 8.86 -18.45 -22.64
CA ASN A 122 10.19 -18.22 -22.06
C ASN A 122 10.38 -19.07 -20.81
N ASP A 123 11.36 -19.97 -20.83
CA ASP A 123 11.57 -20.95 -19.74
C ASP A 123 11.87 -20.29 -18.39
N THR A 124 12.73 -19.28 -18.37
CA THR A 124 13.06 -18.53 -17.15
C THR A 124 11.82 -17.86 -16.55
N LEU A 125 10.95 -17.30 -17.40
CA LEU A 125 9.70 -16.67 -16.98
C LEU A 125 8.66 -17.71 -16.54
N THR A 126 8.62 -18.89 -17.16
CA THR A 126 7.78 -20.00 -16.71
C THR A 126 8.15 -20.40 -15.29
N ILE A 127 9.44 -20.61 -15.02
CA ILE A 127 9.94 -21.00 -13.69
C ILE A 127 9.71 -19.88 -12.68
N LEU A 128 10.08 -18.65 -13.01
CA LEU A 128 9.84 -17.48 -12.15
C LEU A 128 8.33 -17.22 -11.95
N GLY A 129 7.52 -17.67 -12.91
CA GLY A 129 6.08 -17.56 -12.95
C GLY A 129 5.39 -18.12 -11.71
N GLY A 130 5.97 -19.14 -11.07
CA GLY A 130 5.43 -19.67 -9.82
C GLY A 130 5.44 -18.61 -8.72
N SER A 131 6.62 -18.08 -8.39
CA SER A 131 6.77 -17.00 -7.40
C SER A 131 5.99 -15.74 -7.80
N LEU A 132 5.94 -15.39 -9.08
CA LEU A 132 5.15 -14.24 -9.54
C LEU A 132 3.65 -14.45 -9.36
N GLY A 133 3.15 -15.65 -9.68
CA GLY A 133 1.73 -16.00 -9.55
C GLY A 133 1.26 -15.89 -8.10
N GLN A 134 1.99 -16.50 -7.16
CA GLN A 134 1.63 -16.43 -5.74
C GLN A 134 1.66 -15.00 -5.17
N LEU A 135 2.58 -14.13 -5.61
CA LEU A 135 2.64 -12.73 -5.16
C LEU A 135 1.59 -11.84 -5.84
N LEU A 136 1.22 -12.15 -7.08
CA LEU A 136 0.28 -11.35 -7.86
C LEU A 136 -1.13 -11.36 -7.24
N ILE A 137 -1.56 -12.50 -6.69
CA ILE A 137 -2.88 -12.63 -6.07
C ILE A 137 -3.09 -11.69 -4.88
N PRO A 138 -2.25 -11.69 -3.83
CA PRO A 138 -2.40 -10.75 -2.73
C PRO A 138 -2.22 -9.28 -3.18
N ILE A 139 -1.40 -9.00 -4.21
CA ILE A 139 -1.35 -7.67 -4.83
C ILE A 139 -2.71 -7.28 -5.41
N ILE A 140 -3.35 -8.16 -6.19
CA ILE A 140 -4.68 -7.91 -6.75
C ILE A 140 -5.70 -7.67 -5.64
N VAL A 141 -5.67 -8.47 -4.56
CA VAL A 141 -6.55 -8.30 -3.41
C VAL A 141 -6.33 -6.94 -2.75
N ALA A 142 -5.07 -6.59 -2.44
CA ALA A 142 -4.72 -5.30 -1.84
C ALA A 142 -5.19 -4.14 -2.71
N VAL A 143 -4.88 -4.15 -4.01
CA VAL A 143 -5.27 -3.10 -4.96
C VAL A 143 -6.79 -3.02 -5.08
N ALA A 144 -7.50 -4.14 -5.17
CA ALA A 144 -8.96 -4.14 -5.28
C ALA A 144 -9.63 -3.50 -4.06
N PHE A 145 -9.14 -3.77 -2.85
CA PHE A 145 -9.67 -3.15 -1.63
C PHE A 145 -9.19 -1.70 -1.44
N PHE A 146 -7.97 -1.37 -1.87
CA PHE A 146 -7.50 0.01 -1.95
C PHE A 146 -8.43 0.88 -2.82
N LEU A 147 -8.77 0.40 -4.02
CA LEU A 147 -9.68 1.09 -4.94
C LEU A 147 -11.11 1.23 -4.37
N ARG A 148 -11.54 0.29 -3.54
CA ARG A 148 -12.82 0.34 -2.82
C ARG A 148 -12.78 1.22 -1.57
N ARG A 149 -11.59 1.70 -1.18
CA ARG A 149 -11.34 2.44 0.06
C ARG A 149 -11.67 1.61 1.30
N ASP A 150 -11.52 0.29 1.21
CA ASP A 150 -11.72 -0.66 2.30
C ASP A 150 -10.37 -0.99 2.93
N TYR A 151 -10.11 -0.36 4.09
CA TYR A 151 -8.84 -0.52 4.78
C TYR A 151 -8.61 -1.94 5.34
N PRO A 152 -9.58 -2.58 6.04
CA PRO A 152 -9.42 -3.97 6.48
C PRO A 152 -9.02 -4.92 5.35
N GLY A 153 -9.71 -4.86 4.21
CA GLY A 153 -9.41 -5.71 3.06
C GLY A 153 -8.05 -5.39 2.43
N PHE A 154 -7.69 -4.11 2.34
CA PHE A 154 -6.37 -3.69 1.87
C PHE A 154 -5.26 -4.22 2.78
N ALA A 155 -5.39 -4.04 4.09
CA ALA A 155 -4.42 -4.49 5.07
C ALA A 155 -4.26 -6.01 5.05
N PHE A 156 -5.35 -6.76 4.87
CA PHE A 156 -5.30 -8.21 4.64
C PHE A 156 -4.49 -8.58 3.39
N GLY A 157 -4.76 -7.94 2.25
CA GLY A 157 -4.01 -8.19 1.02
C GLY A 157 -2.52 -7.87 1.17
N VAL A 158 -2.18 -6.75 1.82
CA VAL A 158 -0.78 -6.36 2.09
C VAL A 158 -0.10 -7.34 3.05
N PHE A 159 -0.77 -7.74 4.13
CA PHE A 159 -0.22 -8.73 5.05
C PHE A 159 0.05 -10.06 4.33
N TRP A 160 -0.92 -10.56 3.56
CA TRP A 160 -0.79 -11.77 2.78
C TRP A 160 0.32 -11.67 1.71
N LEU A 161 0.51 -10.52 1.08
CA LEU A 161 1.63 -10.30 0.14
C LEU A 161 2.99 -10.54 0.81
N PHE A 162 3.20 -9.96 1.99
CA PHE A 162 4.47 -10.11 2.68
C PHE A 162 4.64 -11.48 3.34
N GLU A 163 3.55 -12.13 3.73
CA GLU A 163 3.56 -13.54 4.15
C GLU A 163 3.96 -14.45 2.97
N SER A 164 3.35 -14.29 1.80
CA SER A 164 3.69 -15.04 0.59
C SER A 164 5.12 -14.73 0.12
N LEU A 165 5.61 -13.50 0.28
CA LEU A 165 7.02 -13.17 0.01
C LEU A 165 7.99 -13.88 0.97
N LEU A 166 7.59 -14.08 2.23
CA LEU A 166 8.36 -14.88 3.18
C LEU A 166 8.39 -16.35 2.77
N ASP A 167 7.27 -16.86 2.26
CA ASP A 167 7.14 -18.20 1.70
C ASP A 167 8.03 -18.38 0.45
N VAL A 168 8.04 -17.42 -0.48
CA VAL A 168 9.02 -17.38 -1.60
C VAL A 168 10.46 -17.49 -1.08
N ALA A 169 10.80 -16.77 0.00
CA ALA A 169 12.14 -16.84 0.58
C ALA A 169 12.49 -18.24 1.14
N LEU A 170 11.50 -19.05 1.52
CA LEU A 170 11.70 -20.45 1.88
C LEU A 170 12.14 -21.26 0.66
N TYR A 171 11.46 -21.11 -0.49
CA TYR A 171 11.87 -21.76 -1.75
C TYR A 171 13.26 -21.29 -2.20
N MET A 172 13.57 -20.00 -2.04
CA MET A 172 14.91 -19.47 -2.33
C MET A 172 15.99 -20.11 -1.45
N GLN A 173 15.72 -20.30 -0.15
CA GLN A 173 16.65 -21.01 0.73
C GLN A 173 16.80 -22.48 0.32
N ASP A 174 15.69 -23.12 -0.05
CA ASP A 174 15.64 -24.52 -0.44
C ASP A 174 16.44 -24.81 -1.73
N ALA A 175 16.79 -23.80 -2.54
CA ALA A 175 17.62 -23.95 -3.73
C ALA A 175 18.96 -24.70 -3.48
N ARG A 176 19.52 -24.61 -2.26
CA ARG A 176 20.69 -25.39 -1.83
C ARG A 176 20.33 -26.68 -1.12
N GLU A 177 19.27 -26.67 -0.33
CA GLU A 177 18.95 -27.75 0.60
C GLU A 177 18.16 -28.88 -0.06
N LEU A 178 17.28 -28.55 -1.02
CA LEU A 178 16.42 -29.46 -1.76
C LEU A 178 15.64 -30.42 -0.86
N LYS A 179 15.09 -29.88 0.22
CA LYS A 179 14.33 -30.62 1.24
C LYS A 179 12.83 -30.47 1.06
N LEU A 180 12.36 -29.39 0.43
CA LEU A 180 10.93 -29.21 0.17
C LEU A 180 10.45 -30.29 -0.80
N GLN A 181 9.34 -30.95 -0.44
CA GLN A 181 8.70 -31.92 -1.31
C GLN A 181 7.97 -31.18 -2.43
N LEU A 182 8.32 -31.48 -3.67
CA LEU A 182 7.66 -30.90 -4.84
C LEU A 182 6.33 -31.60 -5.13
N ILE A 183 5.36 -30.83 -5.64
CA ILE A 183 4.11 -31.40 -6.14
C ILE A 183 4.42 -32.36 -7.30
N GLY A 184 3.76 -33.52 -7.28
CA GLY A 184 3.91 -34.54 -8.32
C GLY A 184 5.16 -35.43 -8.19
N GLY A 185 5.95 -35.27 -7.12
CA GLY A 185 7.14 -36.11 -6.87
C GLY A 185 8.27 -35.86 -7.89
N LEU A 186 8.34 -34.65 -8.42
CA LEU A 186 9.39 -34.25 -9.35
C LEU A 186 10.77 -34.33 -8.69
N GLY A 187 11.80 -34.61 -9.50
CA GLY A 187 13.17 -34.79 -9.00
C GLY A 187 13.85 -33.48 -8.59
N MET A 188 15.07 -33.59 -8.04
CA MET A 188 15.88 -32.46 -7.54
C MET A 188 16.11 -31.32 -8.56
N GLU A 189 15.98 -31.59 -9.85
CA GLU A 189 16.14 -30.59 -10.93
C GLU A 189 14.90 -29.72 -11.13
N ALA A 190 13.78 -30.00 -10.46
CA ALA A 190 12.54 -29.25 -10.60
C ALA A 190 12.37 -28.14 -9.54
N HIS A 191 13.37 -27.88 -8.69
CA HIS A 191 13.31 -26.77 -7.75
C HIS A 191 13.53 -25.44 -8.46
N ASP A 192 12.50 -24.61 -8.51
CA ASP A 192 12.49 -23.34 -9.27
C ASP A 192 13.70 -22.47 -8.99
N TRP A 193 13.92 -22.13 -7.71
CA TRP A 193 14.98 -21.19 -7.33
C TRP A 193 16.39 -21.77 -7.49
N ARG A 194 16.55 -23.10 -7.51
CA ARG A 194 17.82 -23.72 -7.92
C ARG A 194 18.10 -23.44 -9.39
N ASN A 195 17.09 -23.64 -10.25
CA ASN A 195 17.22 -23.38 -11.69
C ASN A 195 17.46 -21.90 -11.99
N LEU A 196 16.76 -21.00 -11.29
CA LEU A 196 16.96 -19.57 -11.44
C LEU A 196 18.35 -19.11 -10.99
N PHE A 197 18.84 -19.57 -9.82
CA PHE A 197 20.18 -19.22 -9.37
C PHE A 197 21.28 -19.80 -10.26
N ASN A 198 21.09 -21.01 -10.80
CA ASN A 198 21.98 -21.58 -11.83
C ASN A 198 22.00 -20.73 -13.09
N HIS A 199 20.83 -20.37 -13.61
CA HIS A 199 20.69 -19.61 -14.84
C HIS A 199 21.33 -18.22 -14.75
N TRP A 200 21.22 -17.57 -13.58
CA TRP A 200 21.79 -16.23 -13.35
C TRP A 200 23.21 -16.22 -12.75
N ASP A 201 23.78 -17.38 -12.46
CA ASP A 201 25.07 -17.52 -11.74
C ASP A 201 25.12 -16.71 -10.42
N LEU A 202 24.02 -16.72 -9.66
CA LEU A 202 23.86 -15.93 -8.44
C LEU A 202 24.24 -16.67 -7.15
N TRP A 203 24.94 -17.80 -7.26
CA TRP A 203 25.35 -18.63 -6.12
C TRP A 203 26.26 -17.95 -5.12
N ARG A 204 26.94 -16.84 -5.47
CA ARG A 204 27.73 -16.08 -4.48
C ARG A 204 26.86 -15.17 -3.60
N SER A 205 25.67 -14.85 -4.07
CA SER A 205 24.78 -13.87 -3.45
C SER A 205 23.45 -14.45 -2.98
N ASP A 206 23.14 -15.71 -3.30
CA ASP A 206 21.88 -16.39 -2.99
C ASP A 206 21.45 -16.20 -1.51
N GLN A 207 22.37 -16.43 -0.57
CA GLN A 207 22.07 -16.30 0.86
C GLN A 207 21.81 -14.85 1.28
N LEU A 208 22.46 -13.88 0.63
CA LEU A 208 22.19 -12.46 0.87
C LEU A 208 20.80 -12.11 0.34
N ILE A 209 20.44 -12.59 -0.86
CA ILE A 209 19.13 -12.35 -1.46
C ILE A 209 18.04 -12.94 -0.56
N VAL A 210 18.17 -14.20 -0.11
CA VAL A 210 17.25 -14.84 0.85
C VAL A 210 17.06 -13.97 2.10
N LYS A 211 18.16 -13.49 2.70
CA LYS A 211 18.10 -12.63 3.89
C LYS A 211 17.35 -11.33 3.62
N ILE A 212 17.64 -10.66 2.51
CA ILE A 212 16.98 -9.40 2.13
C ILE A 212 15.47 -9.65 1.96
N VAL A 213 15.08 -10.68 1.21
CA VAL A 213 13.67 -11.00 0.97
C VAL A 213 12.95 -11.29 2.30
N ARG A 214 13.58 -12.05 3.21
CA ARG A 214 13.04 -12.29 4.57
C ARG A 214 12.85 -10.99 5.35
N TRP A 215 13.86 -10.12 5.37
CA TRP A 215 13.78 -8.85 6.09
C TRP A 215 12.67 -7.97 5.53
N VAL A 216 12.58 -7.83 4.21
CA VAL A 216 11.51 -7.07 3.55
C VAL A 216 10.13 -7.63 3.90
N SER A 217 9.99 -8.96 3.92
CA SER A 217 8.74 -9.64 4.30
C SER A 217 8.32 -9.31 5.73
N TRP A 218 9.24 -9.47 6.70
CA TRP A 218 8.96 -9.16 8.10
C TRP A 218 8.66 -7.68 8.33
N LEU A 219 9.43 -6.78 7.70
CA LEU A 219 9.21 -5.34 7.81
C LEU A 219 7.87 -4.92 7.21
N GLY A 220 7.47 -5.53 6.09
CA GLY A 220 6.18 -5.29 5.45
C GLY A 220 4.99 -5.72 6.32
N MET A 221 5.02 -6.94 6.86
CA MET A 221 4.00 -7.41 7.81
C MET A 221 3.96 -6.53 9.08
N LEU A 222 5.12 -6.14 9.61
CA LEU A 222 5.18 -5.28 10.79
C LEU A 222 4.63 -3.88 10.50
N ALA A 223 4.94 -3.30 9.34
CA ALA A 223 4.47 -1.98 8.95
C ALA A 223 2.94 -1.92 8.88
N ILE A 224 2.29 -2.93 8.30
CA ILE A 224 0.82 -2.96 8.21
C ILE A 224 0.16 -3.17 9.58
N CYS A 225 0.76 -3.99 10.46
CA CYS A 225 0.31 -4.14 11.85
C CYS A 225 0.43 -2.83 12.64
N ILE A 226 1.55 -2.10 12.48
CA ILE A 226 1.75 -0.80 13.13
C ILE A 226 0.73 0.22 12.63
N ASP A 227 0.49 0.31 11.33
CA ASP A 227 -0.52 1.22 10.76
C ASP A 227 -1.92 0.91 11.30
N MET A 228 -2.30 -0.37 11.34
CA MET A 228 -3.58 -0.80 11.89
C MET A 228 -3.70 -0.49 13.39
N ALA A 229 -2.64 -0.71 14.18
CA ALA A 229 -2.61 -0.37 15.59
C ALA A 229 -2.78 1.13 15.84
N ARG A 230 -2.14 1.99 15.03
CA ARG A 230 -2.32 3.45 15.09
C ARG A 230 -3.77 3.85 14.83
N ARG A 231 -4.44 3.22 13.86
CA ARG A 231 -5.84 3.47 13.52
C ARG A 231 -6.79 3.05 14.65
N VAL A 232 -6.58 1.87 15.23
CA VAL A 232 -7.35 1.40 16.41
C VAL A 232 -7.18 2.37 17.59
N TRP A 233 -5.95 2.81 17.85
CA TRP A 233 -5.66 3.75 18.93
C TRP A 233 -6.34 5.12 18.72
N LYS A 234 -6.34 5.63 17.48
CA LYS A 234 -7.02 6.88 17.12
C LYS A 234 -8.53 6.79 17.35
N GLN A 235 -9.19 5.75 16.82
CA GLN A 235 -10.63 5.53 17.01
C GLN A 235 -10.99 5.34 18.48
N ARG A 236 -10.13 4.66 19.26
CA ARG A 236 -10.33 4.52 20.71
C ARG A 236 -10.39 5.89 21.39
N LYS A 237 -9.44 6.80 21.11
CA LYS A 237 -9.43 8.15 21.69
C LYS A 237 -10.67 8.96 21.34
N GLU A 238 -11.13 8.88 20.09
CA GLU A 238 -12.33 9.59 19.62
C GLU A 238 -13.61 9.10 20.30
N ASN A 239 -13.70 7.82 20.66
CA ASN A 239 -14.87 7.25 21.36
C ASN A 239 -14.94 7.60 22.86
N PHE A 240 -13.89 8.16 23.46
CA PHE A 240 -13.82 8.54 24.89
C PHE A 240 -13.93 10.05 25.14
N ILE A 241 -14.12 10.86 24.09
CA ILE A 241 -14.39 12.31 24.14
C ILE A 241 -15.85 12.53 23.81
#